data_AF-A0A166JWI5-F1
#
_entry.id   AF-A0A166JWI5-F1
#
_cell.length_a   1.000
_cell.length_b   1.000
_cell.length_c   1.000
_cell.angle_alpha   90.00
_cell.angle_beta   90.00
_cell.angle_gamma   90.00
#
_symmetry.space_group_name_H-M   'P 1'
#
loop_
_entity.id
_entity.type
_entity.pdbx_description
1 polymer ?
#
loop_
_entity_poly.entity_id
_entity_poly.type
_entity_poly.pdbx_seq_one_letter_code
_entity_poly.pdbx_strand_id
1 'polypeptide(L)'
;MGGRGLGHNPEQLFAAAYASSFASALQQAASLLNKLDAVRDVQTHAAVVLGHPSDTNGFGVEVSLTVEGCEDDELIAAAHDGCAYSRLLRKGGPVRVMRNSDE
;
A
#
# COMPACT_ATOMS: atom_id res chain seq x y z
N MET A 1 -7.42 5.61 15.13
CA MET A 1 -8.33 5.62 16.33
C MET A 1 -9.56 4.75 16.04
N GLY A 2 -9.84 3.72 16.85
CA GLY A 2 -11.04 2.89 16.65
C GLY A 2 -11.30 1.87 17.77
N GLY A 3 -12.43 2.04 18.47
CA GLY A 3 -13.14 1.00 19.23
C GLY A 3 -12.41 0.30 20.39
N ARG A 4 -13.13 -0.57 21.13
CA ARG A 4 -12.70 -1.29 22.36
C ARG A 4 -11.54 -2.30 22.17
N GLY A 5 -10.65 -2.12 21.20
CA GLY A 5 -9.42 -2.90 21.04
C GLY A 5 -9.59 -4.34 20.53
N LEU A 6 -10.80 -4.74 20.11
CA LEU A 6 -11.09 -6.11 19.65
C LEU A 6 -11.20 -6.25 18.12
N GLY A 7 -11.02 -5.17 17.35
CA GLY A 7 -11.09 -5.18 15.88
C GLY A 7 -9.92 -4.45 15.24
N HIS A 8 -9.64 -4.78 13.98
CA HIS A 8 -8.62 -4.07 13.21
C HIS A 8 -9.04 -2.63 12.95
N ASN A 9 -8.13 -1.69 13.19
CA ASN A 9 -8.37 -0.30 12.85
C ASN A 9 -8.13 -0.05 11.34
N PRO A 10 -8.68 1.04 10.76
CA PRO A 10 -8.49 1.35 9.34
C PRO A 10 -7.02 1.40 8.92
N GLU A 11 -6.14 1.87 9.80
CA GLU A 11 -4.70 1.95 9.56
C GLU A 11 -4.08 0.56 9.34
N GLN A 12 -4.41 -0.41 10.18
CA GLN A 12 -3.97 -1.80 10.07
C GLN A 12 -4.52 -2.48 8.82
N LEU A 13 -5.80 -2.23 8.48
CA LEU A 13 -6.40 -2.79 7.26
C LEU A 13 -5.73 -2.21 6.01
N PHE A 14 -5.47 -0.90 5.99
CA PHE A 14 -4.77 -0.25 4.89
C PHE A 14 -3.33 -0.77 4.77
N ALA A 15 -2.64 -0.95 5.89
CA ALA A 15 -1.29 -1.52 5.92
C ALA A 15 -1.26 -2.93 5.31
N ALA A 16 -2.13 -3.82 5.78
CA ALA A 16 -2.20 -5.19 5.27
C ALA A 16 -2.54 -5.23 3.77
N ALA A 17 -3.49 -4.39 3.33
CA ALA A 17 -3.87 -4.31 1.92
C ALA A 17 -2.73 -3.76 1.04
N TYR A 18 -2.01 -2.74 1.51
CA TYR A 18 -0.87 -2.17 0.81
C TYR A 18 0.25 -3.19 0.68
N ALA A 19 0.66 -3.82 1.78
CA ALA A 19 1.71 -4.83 1.80
C ALA A 19 1.42 -5.97 0.81
N SER A 20 0.19 -6.49 0.82
CA SER A 20 -0.26 -7.55 -0.08
C SER A 20 -0.27 -7.11 -1.55
N SER A 21 -0.73 -5.89 -1.83
CA SER A 21 -0.72 -5.34 -3.19
C SER A 21 0.70 -5.14 -3.71
N PHE A 22 1.64 -4.75 -2.85
CA PHE A 22 3.03 -4.54 -3.24
C PHE A 22 3.76 -5.88 -3.47
N ALA A 23 3.52 -6.88 -2.62
CA ALA A 23 4.03 -8.24 -2.85
C ALA A 23 3.57 -8.80 -4.20
N SER A 24 2.30 -8.59 -4.55
CA SER A 24 1.77 -8.99 -5.87
C SER A 24 2.46 -8.23 -7.02
N ALA A 25 2.74 -6.94 -6.85
CA ALA A 25 3.45 -6.14 -7.84
C ALA A 25 4.91 -6.58 -8.02
N LEU A 26 5.58 -6.98 -6.93
CA LEU A 26 6.93 -7.57 -6.97
C LEU A 26 6.95 -8.88 -7.78
N GLN A 27 5.99 -9.78 -7.53
CA GLN A 27 5.87 -11.03 -8.31
C GLN A 27 5.64 -10.76 -9.79
N GLN A 28 4.78 -9.79 -10.11
CA GLN A 28 4.53 -9.39 -11.50
C GLN A 28 5.78 -8.79 -12.16
N ALA A 29 6.45 -7.83 -11.50
CA ALA A 29 7.67 -7.22 -12.02
C ALA A 29 8.78 -8.26 -12.21
N ALA A 30 8.94 -9.18 -11.26
CA ALA A 30 9.91 -10.26 -11.34
C ALA A 30 9.62 -11.20 -12.51
N SER A 31 8.35 -11.52 -12.75
CA SER A 31 7.94 -12.29 -13.92
C SER A 31 8.27 -11.57 -15.24
N LEU A 32 7.99 -10.28 -15.34
CA LEU A 32 8.27 -9.48 -16.55
C LEU A 32 9.77 -9.33 -16.83
N LEU A 33 10.59 -9.29 -15.78
CA LEU A 33 12.05 -9.15 -15.88
C LEU A 33 12.79 -10.50 -15.88
N ASN A 34 12.07 -11.63 -15.83
CA ASN A 34 12.62 -12.99 -15.69
C ASN A 34 13.52 -13.15 -14.45
N LYS A 35 13.14 -12.54 -13.32
CA LYS A 35 13.86 -12.55 -12.03
C LYS A 35 13.05 -13.20 -10.89
N LEU A 36 12.23 -14.22 -11.17
CA LEU A 36 11.35 -14.85 -10.17
C LEU A 36 12.10 -15.40 -8.94
N ASP A 37 13.35 -15.84 -9.12
CA ASP A 37 14.17 -16.31 -7.99
C ASP A 37 14.47 -15.21 -6.97
N ALA A 38 14.50 -13.94 -7.39
CA ALA A 38 14.76 -12.80 -6.51
C ALA A 38 13.60 -12.47 -5.56
N VAL A 39 12.42 -13.08 -5.76
CA VAL A 39 11.21 -12.79 -4.98
C VAL A 39 10.62 -14.01 -4.26
N ARG A 40 11.37 -15.12 -4.18
CA ARG A 40 10.87 -16.37 -3.59
C ARG A 40 10.53 -16.27 -2.11
N ASP A 41 11.37 -15.58 -1.34
CA ASP A 41 11.24 -15.48 0.13
C ASP A 41 10.93 -14.05 0.58
N VAL A 42 10.43 -13.20 -0.34
CA VAL A 42 10.22 -11.79 -0.06
C VAL A 42 9.03 -11.57 0.87
N GLN A 43 9.26 -10.71 1.87
CA GLN A 43 8.22 -10.22 2.77
C GLN A 43 8.03 -8.71 2.58
N THR A 44 6.79 -8.26 2.63
CA THR A 44 6.45 -6.84 2.55
C THR A 44 5.76 -6.41 3.84
N HIS A 45 6.25 -5.33 4.43
CA HIS A 45 5.73 -4.76 5.66
C HIS A 45 5.30 -3.32 5.40
N ALA A 46 4.04 -2.99 5.70
CA ALA A 46 3.55 -1.62 5.63
C ALA A 46 3.23 -1.12 7.04
N ALA A 47 3.66 0.10 7.34
CA ALA A 47 3.23 0.87 8.50
C ALA A 47 2.44 2.08 8.00
N VAL A 48 1.26 2.30 8.57
CA VAL A 48 0.33 3.34 8.14
C VAL A 48 -0.04 4.18 9.34
N VAL A 49 0.10 5.49 9.18
CA VAL A 49 -0.25 6.46 10.22
C VAL A 49 -1.31 7.40 9.67
N LEU A 50 -2.44 7.48 10.36
CA LEU A 50 -3.44 8.53 10.16
C LEU A 50 -3.16 9.66 11.15
N GLY A 51 -2.93 10.85 10.61
CA GLY A 51 -2.59 12.04 11.41
C GLY A 51 -3.26 13.30 10.88
N HIS A 52 -2.90 14.45 11.46
CA HIS A 52 -3.29 15.76 10.95
C HIS A 52 -2.05 16.42 10.33
N PRO A 53 -1.96 16.52 9.00
CA PRO A 53 -0.88 17.21 8.33
C PRO A 53 -0.86 18.69 8.73
N SER A 54 0.34 19.29 8.75
CA SER A 54 0.49 20.72 9.06
C SER A 54 -0.06 21.65 7.99
N ASP A 55 -0.24 21.15 6.77
CA ASP A 55 -0.56 21.90 5.56
C ASP A 55 -2.04 21.84 5.15
N THR A 56 -2.87 21.04 5.83
CA THR A 56 -4.30 20.94 5.51
C THR A 56 -5.18 20.78 6.75
N ASN A 57 -6.38 21.36 6.70
CA ASN A 57 -7.39 21.14 7.73
C ASN A 57 -8.07 19.79 7.47
N GLY A 58 -7.59 18.72 8.12
CA GLY A 58 -8.18 17.38 7.98
C GLY A 58 -7.21 16.25 8.32
N PHE A 59 -7.62 15.02 7.99
CA PHE A 59 -6.79 13.84 8.15
C PHE A 59 -5.84 13.66 6.97
N GLY A 60 -4.62 13.21 7.26
CA GLY A 60 -3.63 12.77 6.29
C GLY A 60 -3.19 11.35 6.58
N VAL A 61 -2.58 10.74 5.56
CA VAL A 61 -2.08 9.37 5.60
C VAL A 61 -0.60 9.41 5.31
N GLU A 62 0.20 8.82 6.19
CA GLU A 62 1.59 8.50 5.92
C GLU A 62 1.74 6.98 5.81
N VAL A 63 2.53 6.52 4.84
CA VAL A 63 2.81 5.10 4.62
C VAL A 63 4.31 4.91 4.53
N SER A 64 4.82 4.00 5.35
CA SER A 64 6.16 3.45 5.22
C SER A 64 6.06 2.00 4.76
N LEU A 65 6.74 1.65 3.68
CA LEU A 65 6.77 0.29 3.15
C LEU A 65 8.21 -0.23 3.19
N THR A 66 8.39 -1.41 3.76
CA THR A 66 9.67 -2.14 3.82
C THR A 66 9.54 -3.44 3.05
N VAL A 67 10.57 -3.77 2.28
CA VAL A 67 10.69 -5.03 1.53
C VAL A 67 11.89 -5.78 2.10
N GLU A 68 11.69 -7.03 2.52
CA GLU A 68 12.73 -7.91 3.04
C GLU A 68 12.95 -9.06 2.05
N GLY A 69 14.20 -9.52 1.91
CA GLY A 69 14.54 -10.65 1.04
C GLY A 69 14.67 -10.32 -0.45
N CYS A 70 14.62 -9.03 -0.83
CA CYS A 70 14.90 -8.55 -2.19
C CYS A 70 15.94 -7.44 -2.11
N GLU A 71 17.11 -7.64 -2.74
CA GLU A 71 18.19 -6.63 -2.81
C GLU A 71 18.24 -5.91 -4.17
N ASP A 72 17.32 -6.24 -5.08
CA ASP A 72 17.26 -5.65 -6.42
C ASP A 72 16.41 -4.37 -6.41
N ASP A 73 17.07 -3.22 -6.30
CA ASP A 73 16.43 -1.91 -6.28
C ASP A 73 15.63 -1.61 -7.56
N GLU A 74 16.08 -2.09 -8.72
CA GLU A 74 15.36 -1.88 -9.99
C GLU A 74 14.03 -2.63 -9.98
N LEU A 75 14.04 -3.86 -9.46
CA LEU A 75 12.84 -4.67 -9.30
C LEU A 75 11.86 -4.05 -8.29
N ILE A 76 12.36 -3.55 -7.16
CA ILE A 76 11.54 -2.85 -6.15
C ILE A 76 10.93 -1.58 -6.74
N ALA A 77 11.70 -0.79 -7.50
CA ALA A 77 11.21 0.40 -8.17
C ALA A 77 10.14 0.06 -9.21
N ALA A 78 10.36 -0.97 -10.03
CA ALA A 78 9.37 -1.44 -11.00
C ALA A 78 8.07 -1.90 -10.33
N ALA A 79 8.17 -2.61 -9.19
CA ALA A 79 7.01 -2.99 -8.39
C ALA A 79 6.27 -1.78 -7.81
N HIS A 80 7.00 -0.75 -7.34
CA HIS A 80 6.40 0.49 -6.85
C HIS A 80 5.64 1.26 -7.96
N ASP A 81 6.09 1.17 -9.21
CA ASP A 81 5.38 1.73 -10.34
C ASP A 81 4.17 0.91 -10.77
N GLY A 82 4.24 -0.42 -10.62
CA GLY A 82 3.14 -1.35 -10.90
C GLY A 82 2.06 -1.42 -9.82
N CYS A 83 2.41 -1.13 -8.56
CA CYS A 83 1.52 -1.29 -7.41
C CYS A 83 0.34 -0.29 -7.44
N ALA A 84 -0.89 -0.81 -7.34
CA ALA A 84 -2.11 -0.01 -7.37
C ALA A 84 -2.15 1.04 -6.26
N TYR A 85 -1.78 0.67 -5.03
CA TYR A 85 -1.78 1.59 -3.88
C TYR A 85 -0.69 2.65 -3.99
N SER A 86 0.50 2.30 -4.49
CA SER A 86 1.56 3.25 -4.75
C SER A 86 1.16 4.29 -5.81
N ARG A 87 0.51 3.83 -6.90
CA ARG A 87 -0.05 4.72 -7.92
C ARG A 87 -1.15 5.61 -7.36
N LEU A 88 -2.04 5.08 -6.52
CA LEU A 88 -3.13 5.83 -5.89
C LEU A 88 -2.59 6.98 -5.02
N LEU A 89 -1.57 6.74 -4.20
CA LEU A 89 -0.99 7.80 -3.35
C LEU A 89 -0.19 8.84 -4.16
N ARG A 90 0.44 8.43 -5.26
CA ARG A 90 1.24 9.34 -6.10
C ARG A 90 0.40 10.22 -7.03
N LYS A 91 -0.68 9.66 -7.59
CA LYS A 91 -1.46 10.31 -8.67
C LYS A 91 -2.92 10.57 -8.31
N GLY A 92 -3.40 10.00 -7.21
CA GLY A 92 -4.82 9.93 -6.92
C GLY A 92 -5.56 8.94 -7.82
N GLY A 93 -6.87 8.88 -7.63
CA GLY A 93 -7.79 8.08 -8.43
C GLY A 93 -9.20 8.63 -8.28
N PRO A 94 -10.11 8.32 -9.21
CA PRO A 94 -11.49 8.78 -9.11
C PRO A 94 -12.18 8.10 -7.92
N VAL A 95 -12.54 8.88 -6.91
CA VAL A 95 -13.37 8.44 -5.78
C VAL A 95 -14.74 9.07 -5.94
N ARG A 96 -15.78 8.25 -5.99
CA ARG A 96 -17.18 8.70 -6.02
C ARG A 96 -17.80 8.50 -4.65
N VAL A 97 -18.17 9.61 -4.00
CA VAL A 97 -18.94 9.60 -2.76
C VAL A 97 -20.40 9.80 -3.13
N MET A 98 -21.23 8.81 -2.84
CA MET A 98 -22.65 8.84 -3.13
C MET A 98 -23.41 8.81 -1.81
N ARG A 99 -24.45 9.65 -1.70
CA ARG A 99 -25.46 9.48 -0.66
C ARG A 99 -26.30 8.27 -1.06
N ASN A 100 -26.49 7.31 -0.16
CA ASN A 100 -27.54 6.33 -0.32
C ASN A 100 -28.88 7.06 -0.13
N SER A 101 -29.54 7.37 -1.24
CA SER A 101 -30.93 7.78 -1.23
C SER A 101 -31.72 6.49 -1.45
N ASP A 102 -32.27 5.92 -0.38
CA ASP A 102 -33.33 4.93 -0.51
C ASP A 102 -34.59 5.67 -0.99
N GLU A 103 -34.82 5.62 -2.31
CA GLU A 103 -36.05 5.46 -3.11
C GLU A 103 -35.93 6.12 -4.50
#